data_AF-A0AAV8YM43-F1
#
_entry.id   AF-A0AAV8YM43-F1
#
_cell.length_a   1.000
_cell.length_b   1.000
_cell.length_c   1.000
_cell.angle_alpha   90.00
_cell.angle_beta   90.00
_cell.angle_gamma   90.00
#
_symmetry.space_group_name_H-M   'P 1'
#
loop_
_entity.id
_entity.type
_entity.pdbx_description
1 polymer ?
#
loop_
_entity_poly.entity_id
_entity_poly.type
_entity_poly.pdbx_seq_one_letter_code
_entity_poly.pdbx_strand_id
1 'polypeptide(L)'
;MSFVEKLQVIEYFKNGMKNKDLSEKYKVHHSAISKIIHIKDKILQHKETMEKYGANKNVLRYSSVHDSLFEKCTFLWFCQKRALGEHVTGPVLQAKTKQFHASLNLDSNFSASNG
;
A
#
# COMPACT_ATOMS: atom_id res chain seq x y z
N MET A 1 -10.68 -10.84 -9.24
CA MET A 1 -10.58 -9.49 -9.80
C MET A 1 -9.20 -8.90 -9.49
N SER A 2 -8.45 -8.59 -10.54
CA SER A 2 -7.11 -7.99 -10.50
C SER A 2 -7.13 -6.53 -10.03
N PHE A 3 -5.95 -5.95 -9.76
CA PHE A 3 -5.85 -4.54 -9.37
C PHE A 3 -6.30 -3.60 -10.50
N VAL A 4 -5.94 -3.91 -11.75
CA VAL A 4 -6.34 -3.14 -12.93
C VAL A 4 -7.86 -3.15 -13.10
N GLU A 5 -8.49 -4.31 -12.95
CA GLU A 5 -9.96 -4.43 -13.02
C GLU A 5 -10.64 -3.63 -11.91
N LYS A 6 -10.09 -3.60 -10.69
CA LYS A 6 -10.62 -2.76 -9.60
C LYS A 6 -10.55 -1.27 -9.93
N LEU A 7 -9.48 -0.81 -10.58
CA LEU A 7 -9.36 0.57 -11.04
C LEU A 7 -10.41 0.89 -12.11
N GLN A 8 -10.63 -0.02 -13.06
CA GLN A 8 -11.67 0.13 -14.07
C GLN A 8 -13.09 0.15 -13.46
N VAL A 9 -13.36 -0.67 -12.44
CA VAL A 9 -14.62 -0.62 -11.68
C VAL A 9 -14.84 0.78 -11.07
N ILE A 10 -13.80 1.36 -10.45
CA ILE A 10 -13.88 2.71 -9.87
C ILE A 10 -14.14 3.76 -10.95
N GLU A 11 -13.49 3.64 -12.11
CA GLU A 11 -13.69 4.56 -13.25
C GLU A 11 -15.13 4.49 -13.80
N TYR A 12 -15.64 3.30 -14.07
CA TYR A 12 -17.03 3.13 -14.54
C TYR A 12 -18.06 3.59 -13.50
N PHE A 13 -17.79 3.35 -12.21
CA PHE A 13 -18.64 3.88 -11.14
C PHE A 13 -18.65 5.41 -11.12
N LYS A 14 -17.49 6.07 -11.29
CA LYS A 14 -17.40 7.53 -11.42
C LYS A 14 -18.16 8.05 -12.64
N ASN A 15 -18.19 7.29 -13.72
CA ASN A 15 -18.95 7.59 -14.94
C ASN A 15 -20.47 7.30 -14.80
N GLY A 16 -20.96 6.96 -13.61
CA GLY A 16 -22.39 6.82 -13.31
C GLY A 16 -22.96 5.40 -13.49
N MET A 17 -22.11 4.40 -13.74
CA MET A 17 -22.56 3.00 -13.85
C MET A 17 -23.00 2.45 -12.48
N LYS A 18 -24.12 1.72 -12.45
CA LYS A 18 -24.66 1.17 -11.20
C LYS A 18 -23.89 -0.08 -10.78
N ASN A 19 -23.91 -0.37 -9.48
CA ASN A 19 -23.24 -1.56 -8.91
C ASN A 19 -23.77 -2.88 -9.51
N LYS A 20 -25.06 -2.93 -9.87
CA LYS A 20 -25.67 -4.10 -10.53
C LYS A 20 -25.04 -4.35 -11.90
N ASP A 21 -24.94 -3.32 -12.73
CA ASP A 21 -24.36 -3.41 -14.08
C ASP A 21 -22.88 -3.81 -14.01
N LEU A 22 -22.14 -3.29 -13.02
CA LEU A 22 -20.76 -3.69 -12.75
C LEU A 22 -20.64 -5.14 -12.28
N SER A 23 -21.56 -5.59 -11.42
CA SER A 23 -21.61 -6.97 -10.93
C SER A 23 -21.81 -7.96 -12.09
N GLU A 24 -22.72 -7.64 -13.00
CA GLU A 24 -22.98 -8.44 -14.21
C GLU A 24 -21.78 -8.40 -15.18
N LYS A 25 -21.25 -7.22 -15.46
CA LYS A 25 -20.11 -7.03 -16.39
C LYS A 25 -18.86 -7.81 -15.96
N TYR A 26 -18.52 -7.76 -14.68
CA TYR A 26 -17.33 -8.42 -14.14
C TYR A 26 -17.61 -9.84 -13.62
N LYS A 27 -18.85 -10.33 -13.72
CA LYS A 27 -19.30 -11.64 -13.20
C LYS A 27 -18.88 -11.87 -11.74
N VAL A 28 -19.01 -10.83 -10.91
CA VAL A 28 -18.70 -10.87 -9.48
C VAL A 28 -19.92 -10.52 -8.67
N HIS A 29 -19.99 -11.01 -7.43
CA HIS A 29 -21.10 -10.70 -6.54
C HIS A 29 -21.20 -9.20 -6.23
N HIS A 30 -22.42 -8.69 -6.06
CA HIS A 30 -22.68 -7.28 -5.76
C HIS A 30 -21.90 -6.78 -4.53
N SER A 31 -21.78 -7.62 -3.50
CA SER A 31 -21.00 -7.29 -2.29
C SER A 31 -19.52 -7.04 -2.57
N ALA A 32 -18.93 -7.66 -3.60
CA ALA A 32 -17.55 -7.40 -4.00
C ALA A 32 -17.41 -6.02 -4.64
N ILE A 33 -18.35 -5.63 -5.52
CA ILE A 33 -18.39 -4.29 -6.13
C ILE A 33 -18.57 -3.22 -5.04
N SER A 34 -19.53 -3.39 -4.13
CA SER A 34 -19.73 -2.46 -3.02
C SER A 34 -18.48 -2.32 -2.14
N LYS A 35 -17.77 -3.41 -1.85
CA LYS A 35 -16.50 -3.35 -1.11
C LYS A 35 -15.45 -2.52 -1.87
N ILE A 36 -15.29 -2.74 -3.18
CA ILE A 36 -14.32 -1.99 -4.01
C ILE A 36 -14.64 -0.50 -3.99
N ILE A 37 -15.90 -0.13 -4.15
CA ILE A 37 -16.35 1.27 -4.12
C ILE A 37 -16.13 1.89 -2.74
N HIS A 38 -16.39 1.13 -1.67
CA HIS A 38 -16.16 1.59 -0.30
C HIS A 38 -14.68 1.88 -0.01
N ILE A 39 -13.77 1.07 -0.55
CA ILE A 39 -12.31 1.25 -0.37
C ILE A 39 -11.64 2.00 -1.54
N LYS A 40 -12.41 2.67 -2.41
CA LYS A 40 -11.90 3.26 -3.66
C LYS A 40 -10.74 4.22 -3.44
N ASP A 41 -10.79 5.03 -2.38
CA ASP A 41 -9.77 6.06 -2.12
C ASP A 41 -8.45 5.41 -1.72
N LYS A 42 -8.48 4.31 -0.97
CA LYS A 42 -7.29 3.50 -0.64
C LYS A 42 -6.69 2.86 -1.89
N ILE A 43 -7.53 2.38 -2.81
CA ILE A 43 -7.05 1.79 -4.08
C ILE A 43 -6.38 2.88 -4.95
N LEU A 44 -6.93 4.10 -4.99
CA LEU A 44 -6.33 5.21 -5.72
C LEU A 44 -5.03 5.70 -5.10
N GLN A 45 -4.97 5.82 -3.77
CA GLN A 45 -3.74 6.16 -3.05
C GLN A 45 -2.64 5.12 -3.28
N HIS A 46 -3.00 3.84 -3.32
CA HIS A 46 -2.08 2.76 -3.65
C HIS A 46 -1.54 2.89 -5.07
N LYS A 47 -2.38 3.24 -6.05
CA LYS A 47 -1.96 3.52 -7.43
C LYS A 47 -0.92 4.65 -7.48
N GLU A 48 -1.21 5.78 -6.83
CA GLU A 48 -0.30 6.93 -6.78
C GLU A 48 1.05 6.56 -6.13
N THR A 49 1.01 5.80 -5.03
CA THR A 49 2.21 5.31 -4.35
C THR A 49 3.02 4.37 -5.26
N MET A 50 2.35 3.50 -6.03
CA MET A 50 3.02 2.63 -7.00
C MET A 50 3.69 3.42 -8.13
N GLU A 51 3.01 4.43 -8.68
CA GLU A 51 3.55 5.30 -9.73
C GLU A 51 4.77 6.10 -9.24
N LYS A 52 4.74 6.54 -7.97
CA LYS A 52 5.80 7.35 -7.37
C LYS A 52 7.06 6.54 -6.99
N TYR A 53 6.90 5.30 -6.52
CA TYR A 53 8.00 4.52 -5.94
C TYR A 53 8.33 3.23 -6.70
N GLY A 54 7.64 2.92 -7.79
CA GLY A 54 7.96 1.78 -8.67
C GLY A 54 7.61 0.39 -8.10
N ALA A 55 6.54 0.29 -7.29
CA ALA A 55 6.15 -0.97 -6.65
C ALA A 55 5.37 -1.93 -7.58
N ASN A 56 5.53 -3.25 -7.36
CA ASN A 56 5.03 -4.32 -8.22
C ASN A 56 3.49 -4.34 -8.34
N LYS A 57 2.99 -4.20 -9.58
CA LYS A 57 1.60 -3.99 -10.02
C LYS A 57 0.57 -5.03 -9.52
N ASN A 58 1.03 -6.15 -8.97
CA ASN A 58 0.19 -7.31 -8.64
C ASN A 58 -0.12 -7.46 -7.14
N VAL A 59 0.44 -6.62 -6.27
CA VAL A 59 0.33 -6.81 -4.82
C VAL A 59 -0.41 -5.63 -4.18
N LEU A 60 -1.70 -5.84 -3.90
CA LEU A 60 -2.40 -5.12 -2.83
C LEU A 60 -1.99 -5.78 -1.51
N ARG A 61 -0.86 -5.37 -0.92
CA ARG A 61 -0.62 -5.71 0.48
C ARG A 61 -1.63 -4.91 1.29
N TYR A 62 -2.67 -5.59 1.77
CA TYR A 62 -3.55 -5.07 2.81
C TYR A 62 -2.75 -5.08 4.11
N SER A 63 -1.78 -4.19 4.24
CA SER A 63 -1.01 -4.09 5.47
C SER A 63 -1.74 -3.15 6.41
N SER A 64 -2.59 -3.72 7.25
CA SER A 64 -2.89 -3.11 8.56
C SER A 64 -1.61 -2.91 9.41
N VAL A 65 -0.46 -3.40 8.93
CA VAL A 65 0.84 -3.36 9.60
C VAL A 65 1.74 -2.19 9.14
N HIS A 66 1.57 -1.64 7.92
CA HIS A 66 2.45 -0.57 7.39
C HIS A 66 2.09 0.87 7.78
N ASP A 67 1.13 1.05 8.71
CA ASP A 67 0.75 2.36 9.21
C ASP A 67 1.48 2.76 10.50
N SER A 68 2.42 1.94 10.97
CA SER A 68 3.22 2.27 12.14
C SER A 68 4.15 3.46 11.85
N LEU A 69 4.20 4.40 12.78
CA LEU A 69 4.97 5.64 12.65
C LEU A 69 6.46 5.37 12.35
N PHE A 70 7.02 4.31 12.95
CA PHE A 70 8.42 3.93 12.76
C PHE A 70 8.73 3.43 11.34
N GLU A 71 7.81 2.72 10.69
CA GLU A 71 7.99 2.27 9.29
C GLU A 71 7.97 3.45 8.33
N LYS A 72 7.07 4.43 8.56
CA LYS A 72 7.05 5.69 7.80
C LYS A 72 8.35 6.48 7.96
N CYS A 73 8.85 6.62 9.18
CA CYS A 73 10.14 7.27 9.45
C CYS A 73 11.31 6.54 8.75
N THR A 74 11.31 5.20 8.81
CA THR A 74 12.32 4.37 8.15
C THR A 74 12.30 4.56 6.64
N PHE A 75 11.12 4.55 6.03
CA PHE A 75 10.97 4.72 4.59
C PHE A 75 11.41 6.11 4.12
N LEU A 76 11.01 7.17 4.84
CA LEU A 76 11.43 8.54 4.52
C LEU A 76 12.95 8.69 4.60
N TRP A 77 13.58 8.13 5.63
CA TRP A 77 15.03 8.10 5.76
C TRP A 77 15.71 7.34 4.61
N PHE A 78 15.16 6.19 4.21
CA PHE A 78 15.66 5.43 3.07
C PHE A 78 15.57 6.24 1.76
N CYS A 79 14.45 6.92 1.51
CA CYS A 79 14.29 7.81 0.35
C CYS A 79 15.33 8.94 0.34
N GLN A 80 15.58 9.57 1.50
CA GLN A 80 16.63 10.60 1.63
C GLN A 80 18.01 10.05 1.28
N LYS A 81 18.35 8.87 1.81
CA LYS A 81 19.65 8.23 1.53
C LYS A 81 19.82 7.88 0.06
N ARG A 82 18.77 7.36 -0.57
CA ARG A 82 18.75 7.10 -2.01
C ARG A 82 18.88 8.38 -2.85
N ALA A 83 18.23 9.47 -2.43
CA ALA A 83 18.35 10.77 -3.11
C ALA A 83 19.78 11.34 -3.03
N LEU A 84 20.52 11.03 -1.97
CA LEU A 84 21.94 11.35 -1.81
C LEU A 84 22.88 10.40 -2.57
N GLY A 85 22.34 9.41 -3.30
CA GLY A 85 23.13 8.40 -4.01
C GLY A 85 23.72 7.31 -3.10
N GLU A 86 23.37 7.29 -1.81
CA GLU A 86 23.86 6.28 -0.87
C GLU A 86 23.15 4.93 -1.08
N HIS A 87 23.95 3.85 -1.09
CA HIS A 87 23.42 2.50 -1.10
C HIS A 87 23.05 2.08 0.34
N VAL A 88 21.77 1.83 0.59
CA VAL A 88 21.30 1.30 1.88
C VAL A 88 21.04 -0.20 1.73
N THR A 89 21.79 -1.01 2.47
CA THR A 89 21.63 -2.47 2.50
C THR A 89 20.54 -2.89 3.48
N GLY A 90 20.00 -4.10 3.33
CA GLY A 90 18.97 -4.66 4.22
C GLY A 90 19.34 -4.60 5.71
N PRO A 91 20.55 -5.01 6.14
CA PRO A 91 20.98 -4.91 7.54
C PRO A 91 21.02 -3.48 8.08
N VAL A 92 21.45 -2.52 7.25
CA VAL A 92 21.48 -1.10 7.62
C VAL A 92 20.07 -0.55 7.80
N LEU A 93 19.16 -0.94 6.89
CA LEU A 93 17.74 -0.58 7.00
C LEU A 93 17.12 -1.14 8.29
N GLN A 94 17.37 -2.42 8.61
CA GLN A 94 16.88 -3.05 9.84
C GLN A 94 17.41 -2.36 11.10
N ALA A 95 18.71 -2.04 11.14
CA ALA A 95 19.30 -1.32 12.26
C ALA A 95 18.62 0.04 12.47
N LYS A 96 18.33 0.75 11.36
CA LYS A 96 17.60 2.03 11.41
C LYS A 96 16.16 1.86 11.88
N THR A 97 15.46 0.83 11.41
CA THR A 97 14.09 0.52 11.85
C THR A 97 14.05 0.25 13.36
N LYS A 98 14.99 -0.54 13.89
CA LYS A 98 15.10 -0.81 15.33
C LYS A 98 15.39 0.47 16.12
N GLN A 99 16.25 1.35 15.60
CA GLN A 99 16.53 2.65 16.20
C GLN A 99 15.26 3.50 16.29
N PHE A 100 14.49 3.64 15.20
CA PHE A 100 13.24 4.38 15.21
C PHE A 100 12.17 3.76 16.10
N HIS A 101 12.08 2.43 16.13
CA HIS A 101 11.18 1.72 17.02
C HIS A 101 11.48 2.00 18.49
N ALA A 102 12.76 1.92 18.89
CA ALA A 102 13.20 2.25 20.24
C ALA A 102 12.97 3.72 20.60
N SER A 103 13.26 4.66 19.68
CA SER A 103 13.05 6.10 19.91
C SER A 103 11.58 6.50 20.05
N LEU A 104 10.65 5.68 19.55
CA LEU A 104 9.20 5.95 19.60
C LEU A 104 8.50 5.25 20.78
N ASN A 105 9.24 4.59 21.70
CA ASN A 105 8.70 3.89 22.88
C ASN A 105 7.55 2.91 22.55
N LEU A 106 7.61 2.27 21.40
CA LEU A 106 6.64 1.23 21.01
C LEU A 106 7.04 -0.11 21.65
N ASP A 107 6.05 -0.90 22.03
CA ASP A 107 6.16 -2.12 22.85
C ASP A 107 7.25 -3.11 22.37
N SER A 108 7.90 -3.82 23.29
CA SER A 108 9.24 -4.41 23.11
C SER A 108 9.39 -5.58 22.12
N ASN A 109 8.31 -6.01 21.44
CA ASN A 109 8.29 -7.24 20.63
C ASN A 109 8.47 -7.05 19.11
N PHE A 110 9.03 -5.92 18.66
CA PHE A 110 9.29 -5.72 17.24
C PHE A 110 10.47 -6.54 16.72
N SER A 111 10.16 -7.59 15.96
CA SER A 111 11.13 -8.35 15.17
C SER A 111 11.17 -7.82 13.73
N ALA A 112 12.23 -7.09 13.40
CA ALA A 112 12.55 -6.71 12.04
C ALA A 112 12.98 -7.96 11.24
N SER A 113 12.00 -8.71 10.72
CA SER A 113 12.25 -9.90 9.91
C SER A 113 12.81 -9.55 8.53
N ASN A 114 13.46 -10.52 7.89
CA ASN A 114 13.95 -10.39 6.52
C ASN A 114 12.75 -10.32 5.56
N GLY A 115 12.56 -9.15 4.94
CA GLY A 115 11.60 -8.92 3.86
C GLY A 115 12.24 -9.09 2.50
#